data_AF-A0A142XL97-F1
#
_entry.id   AF-A0A142XL97-F1
#
_cell.length_a   1.000
_cell.length_b   1.000
_cell.length_c   1.000
_cell.angle_alpha   90.00
_cell.angle_beta   90.00
_cell.angle_gamma   90.00
#
_symmetry.space_group_name_H-M   'P 1'
#
loop_
_entity.id
_entity.type
_entity.pdbx_description
1 polymer ?
#
loop_
_entity_poly.entity_id
_entity_poly.type
_entity_poly.pdbx_seq_one_letter_code
_entity_poly.pdbx_strand_id
1 'polypeptide(L)'
;MTPTNDPRAALAQLVVRLRAAPPADRTRIVGELLPFLASPRVPLTVRSAAAGRALDALPDTQRAVQRVVRALTGRVSPSRGLARLRHLQRLTERSDALDAIIARRERKIKMSCPRCDVRLSRPEMAKHLWHEHGLMLVKSKTRSRARAVEAIRREHAATGEPNLIDRAGALDGERAVRILAAETATADETVLLRTAARERGAGLCPTCLADVVPQVPPPPPALAMANGRLAGDGFVARGGRVSPARARATLAAGAALIAFSLLTPVRVALILSLIAYVLTRVFLGTKTTPADRAVDAGWRKLAWKLVDRRDSARFLTRLCLTSVGLGDPFERASALSAVIARARGNVTERQLLATALALQIDDGGRLGRDRATGIAELLTPVFRGDQPADFAEFVLAVYLRVPRDPAERGRLRVLILLAAFRAELTARDVLDLCDVAPHVATAVQISPNYVAMMYGVWVNRTKRPWERVGYARTMFDAVVASPATAGKLLTHEPGLLLMGETDPGAEAELGPILVALGGVSVGGVQTSDPEADVYLESNGRVLVFGRYSLRVSGRLSETYPEELQEWLRFRDEVLMSYPTEFLESETPHTSRLLTPFVTQCQACGTKCLPVVGAVSYPWQNS
;
A
#
# COMPACT_ATOMS: atom_id res chain seq x y z
N MET A 1 47.51 -63.39 40.43
CA MET A 1 46.42 -62.45 40.08
C MET A 1 45.29 -63.25 39.46
N THR A 2 44.18 -63.41 40.17
CA THR A 2 42.96 -64.00 39.61
C THR A 2 42.53 -63.16 38.41
N PRO A 3 42.30 -63.75 37.23
CA PRO A 3 41.80 -63.00 36.09
C PRO A 3 40.47 -62.37 36.51
N THR A 4 40.45 -61.05 36.62
CA THR A 4 39.22 -60.29 36.87
C THR A 4 38.22 -60.68 35.79
N ASN A 5 37.19 -61.43 36.18
CA ASN A 5 36.10 -61.87 35.31
C ASN A 5 35.24 -60.71 34.77
N ASP A 6 35.64 -59.45 34.99
CA ASP A 6 34.97 -58.28 34.44
C ASP A 6 35.43 -58.04 32.99
N PRO A 7 34.55 -58.26 31.99
CA PRO A 7 34.86 -58.02 30.59
C PRO A 7 35.19 -56.55 30.26
N ARG A 8 34.81 -55.59 31.12
CA ARG A 8 35.16 -54.17 30.95
C ARG A 8 36.63 -53.92 31.25
N ALA A 9 37.12 -54.45 32.37
CA ALA A 9 38.53 -54.34 32.77
C ALA A 9 39.45 -55.00 31.74
N ALA A 10 39.08 -56.20 31.27
CA ALA A 10 39.81 -56.90 30.21
C ALA A 10 39.86 -56.10 28.89
N LEU A 11 38.73 -55.50 28.48
CA LEU A 11 38.67 -54.65 27.29
C LEU A 11 39.56 -53.40 27.45
N ALA A 12 39.54 -52.74 28.61
CA ALA A 12 40.36 -51.56 28.89
C ALA A 12 41.86 -51.90 28.83
N GLN A 13 42.29 -53.01 29.44
CA GLN A 13 43.69 -53.48 29.39
C GLN A 13 44.15 -53.76 27.95
N LEU A 14 43.30 -54.36 27.13
CA LEU A 14 43.61 -54.62 25.72
C LEU A 14 43.70 -53.33 24.89
N VAL A 15 42.87 -52.32 25.15
CA VAL A 15 42.98 -51.00 24.50
C VAL A 15 44.28 -50.29 24.88
N VAL A 16 44.70 -50.39 26.15
CA VAL A 16 46.00 -49.84 26.60
C VAL A 16 47.17 -50.57 25.92
N ARG A 17 47.14 -51.91 25.90
CA ARG A 17 48.14 -52.73 25.18
C ARG A 17 48.19 -52.39 23.70
N LEU A 18 47.04 -52.19 23.05
CA LEU A 18 46.97 -51.84 21.64
C LEU A 18 47.68 -50.51 21.34
N ARG A 19 47.54 -49.51 22.21
CA ARG A 19 48.20 -48.20 22.06
C ARG A 19 49.72 -48.29 22.18
N ALA A 20 50.21 -49.14 23.08
CA ALA A 20 51.64 -49.34 23.32
C ALA A 20 52.31 -50.30 22.33
N ALA A 21 51.54 -51.07 21.57
CA ALA A 21 52.06 -52.13 20.72
C ALA A 21 52.68 -51.62 19.41
N PRO A 22 53.80 -52.22 18.96
CA PRO A 22 54.37 -51.96 17.66
C PRO A 22 53.41 -52.42 16.53
N PRO A 23 53.48 -51.83 15.33
CA PRO A 23 52.54 -52.11 14.24
C PRO A 23 52.32 -53.60 13.92
N ALA A 24 53.37 -54.42 14.02
CA ALA A 24 53.32 -55.86 13.79
C ALA A 24 52.38 -56.61 14.76
N ASP A 25 52.27 -56.16 16.02
CA ASP A 25 51.47 -56.81 17.06
C ASP A 25 50.02 -56.36 17.10
N ARG A 26 49.70 -55.19 16.51
CA ARG A 26 48.38 -54.56 16.60
C ARG A 26 47.27 -55.46 16.05
N THR A 27 47.53 -56.16 14.94
CA THR A 27 46.55 -57.08 14.32
C THR A 27 46.19 -58.23 15.26
N ARG A 28 47.16 -58.75 16.02
CA ARG A 28 46.95 -59.83 17.00
C ARG A 28 46.11 -59.34 18.18
N ILE A 29 46.47 -58.18 18.74
CA ILE A 29 45.76 -57.57 19.87
C ILE A 29 44.32 -57.19 19.49
N VAL A 30 44.09 -56.66 18.28
CA VAL A 30 42.73 -56.46 17.77
C VAL A 30 41.97 -57.78 17.70
N GLY A 31 42.61 -58.87 17.31
CA GLY A 31 42.04 -60.22 17.36
C GLY A 31 41.52 -60.59 18.76
N GLU A 32 42.30 -60.29 19.80
CA GLU A 32 41.92 -60.48 21.22
C GLU A 32 40.77 -59.56 21.66
N LEU A 33 40.65 -58.36 21.07
CA LEU A 33 39.58 -57.40 21.35
C LEU A 33 38.21 -57.81 20.79
N LEU A 34 38.15 -58.54 19.66
CA LEU A 34 36.90 -58.82 18.94
C LEU A 34 35.81 -59.49 19.79
N PRO A 35 36.08 -60.49 20.64
CA PRO A 35 35.06 -61.11 21.49
C PRO A 35 34.42 -60.11 22.46
N PHE A 36 35.20 -59.18 23.01
CA PHE A 36 34.72 -58.14 23.93
C PHE A 36 33.89 -57.09 23.22
N LEU A 37 34.28 -56.70 21.99
CA LEU A 37 33.48 -55.81 21.14
C LEU A 37 32.13 -56.43 20.74
N ALA A 38 32.06 -57.76 20.64
CA ALA A 38 30.83 -58.50 20.36
C ALA A 38 29.95 -58.73 21.60
N SER A 39 30.54 -58.68 22.80
CA SER A 39 29.85 -59.01 24.05
C SER A 39 28.80 -57.96 24.42
N PRO A 40 27.54 -58.35 24.73
CA PRO A 40 26.52 -57.44 25.24
C PRO A 40 26.74 -57.04 26.71
N ARG A 41 27.63 -57.74 27.44
CA ARG A 41 27.95 -57.43 28.85
C ARG A 41 28.77 -56.15 29.02
N VAL A 42 29.42 -55.69 27.95
CA VAL A 42 30.14 -54.41 27.92
C VAL A 42 29.20 -53.32 27.39
N PRO A 43 29.09 -52.14 28.04
CA PRO A 43 28.30 -51.02 27.54
C PRO A 43 28.68 -50.62 26.11
N LEU A 44 27.69 -50.27 25.30
CA LEU A 44 27.89 -49.94 23.87
C LEU A 44 28.83 -48.76 23.67
N THR A 45 28.79 -47.76 24.55
CA THR A 45 29.68 -46.58 24.51
C THR A 45 31.14 -47.00 24.63
N VAL A 46 31.45 -47.83 25.62
CA VAL A 46 32.81 -48.38 25.85
C VAL A 46 33.27 -49.22 24.66
N ARG A 47 32.40 -50.08 24.13
CA ARG A 47 32.71 -50.88 22.93
C ARG A 47 32.95 -50.01 21.70
N SER A 48 32.18 -48.94 21.50
CA SER A 48 32.30 -48.07 20.32
C SER A 48 33.59 -47.26 20.38
N ALA A 49 33.96 -46.75 21.57
CA ALA A 49 35.24 -46.08 21.78
C ALA A 49 36.43 -47.02 21.57
N ALA A 50 36.39 -48.23 22.14
CA ALA A 50 37.42 -49.24 21.94
C ALA A 50 37.53 -49.70 20.47
N ALA A 51 36.40 -49.84 19.77
CA ALA A 51 36.37 -50.12 18.35
C ALA A 51 36.98 -48.97 17.51
N GLY A 52 36.75 -47.71 17.90
CA GLY A 52 37.36 -46.54 17.24
C GLY A 52 38.88 -46.62 17.30
N ARG A 53 39.41 -46.80 18.52
CA ARG A 53 40.85 -46.99 18.74
C ARG A 53 41.42 -48.22 18.02
N ALA A 54 40.64 -49.29 17.92
CA ALA A 54 41.02 -50.47 17.16
C ALA A 54 41.13 -50.20 15.66
N LEU A 55 40.26 -49.36 15.10
CA LEU A 55 40.32 -48.96 13.69
C LEU A 55 41.50 -48.03 13.42
N ASP A 56 41.75 -47.03 14.28
CA ASP A 56 42.90 -46.12 14.15
C ASP A 56 44.26 -46.87 14.20
N ALA A 57 44.29 -48.03 14.85
CA ALA A 57 45.50 -48.84 15.01
C ALA A 57 45.77 -49.83 13.85
N LEU A 58 44.80 -50.07 12.97
CA LEU A 58 44.89 -51.04 11.87
C LEU A 58 45.20 -50.35 10.53
N PRO A 59 45.77 -51.06 9.55
CA PRO A 59 45.82 -50.56 8.19
C PRO A 59 44.39 -50.39 7.63
N ASP A 60 44.12 -49.28 6.94
CA ASP A 60 42.82 -48.93 6.36
C ASP A 60 42.47 -49.81 5.14
N THR A 61 42.34 -51.10 5.39
CA THR A 61 42.02 -52.12 4.42
C THR A 61 40.65 -52.72 4.75
N GLN A 62 39.86 -53.03 3.73
CA GLN A 62 38.51 -53.58 3.92
C GLN A 62 38.52 -54.82 4.83
N ARG A 63 39.53 -55.70 4.71
CA ARG A 63 39.62 -56.95 5.50
C ARG A 63 39.86 -56.69 6.99
N ALA A 64 40.71 -55.72 7.33
CA ALA A 64 41.01 -55.38 8.73
C ALA A 64 39.80 -54.72 9.40
N VAL A 65 39.24 -53.68 8.76
CA VAL A 65 38.07 -52.94 9.26
C VAL A 65 36.84 -53.84 9.40
N GLN A 66 36.62 -54.76 8.45
CA GLN A 66 35.45 -55.63 8.46
C GLN A 66 35.38 -56.55 9.70
N ARG A 67 36.51 -56.95 10.29
CA ARG A 67 36.52 -57.79 11.51
C ARG A 67 35.95 -57.02 12.71
N VAL A 68 36.41 -55.78 12.91
CA VAL A 68 35.94 -54.88 13.97
C VAL A 68 34.46 -54.52 13.76
N VAL A 69 34.09 -54.16 12.53
CA VAL A 69 32.69 -53.88 12.15
C VAL A 69 31.78 -55.08 12.42
N ARG A 70 32.17 -56.31 12.06
CA ARG A 70 31.38 -57.52 12.32
C ARG A 70 31.20 -57.76 13.81
N ALA A 71 32.26 -57.61 14.62
CA ALA A 71 32.16 -57.77 16.07
C ALA A 71 31.15 -56.77 16.68
N LEU A 72 31.22 -55.50 16.27
CA LEU A 72 30.35 -54.46 16.84
C LEU A 72 28.87 -54.58 16.39
N THR A 73 28.63 -55.10 15.17
CA THR A 73 27.31 -55.06 14.51
C THR A 73 26.65 -56.41 14.27
N GLY A 74 27.33 -57.54 14.50
CA GLY A 74 26.87 -58.88 14.07
C GLY A 74 25.58 -59.40 14.73
N ARG A 75 25.16 -58.83 15.86
CA ARG A 75 23.97 -59.26 16.63
C ARG A 75 22.85 -58.21 16.68
N VAL A 76 22.85 -57.26 15.75
CA VAL A 76 21.79 -56.25 15.68
C VAL A 76 21.16 -56.21 14.30
N SER A 77 19.92 -55.71 14.24
CA SER A 77 19.26 -55.46 12.97
C SER A 77 20.14 -54.59 12.06
N PRO A 78 20.05 -54.73 10.73
CA PRO A 78 20.84 -53.94 9.79
C PRO A 78 20.78 -52.43 10.07
N SER A 79 19.61 -51.91 10.42
CA SER A 79 19.39 -50.51 10.78
C SER A 79 20.16 -50.07 12.03
N ARG A 80 20.08 -50.84 13.12
CA ARG A 80 20.86 -50.60 14.34
C ARG A 80 22.36 -50.78 14.10
N GLY A 81 22.72 -51.71 13.23
CA GLY A 81 24.10 -51.93 12.79
C GLY A 81 24.67 -50.70 12.08
N LEU A 82 23.93 -50.13 11.13
CA LEU A 82 24.32 -48.90 10.43
C LEU A 82 24.44 -47.71 11.40
N ALA A 83 23.49 -47.55 12.33
CA ALA A 83 23.55 -46.47 13.33
C ALA A 83 24.83 -46.55 14.18
N ARG A 84 25.23 -47.76 14.58
CA ARG A 84 26.50 -47.99 15.29
C ARG A 84 27.72 -47.67 14.42
N LEU A 85 27.69 -48.00 13.12
CA LEU A 85 28.80 -47.66 12.22
C LEU A 85 28.97 -46.16 12.02
N ARG A 86 27.88 -45.40 11.87
CA ARG A 86 27.97 -43.93 11.80
C ARG A 86 28.44 -43.31 13.10
N HIS A 87 28.11 -43.92 14.25
CA HIS A 87 28.68 -43.50 15.52
C HIS A 87 30.18 -43.78 15.57
N LEU A 88 30.61 -44.96 15.12
CA LEU A 88 32.01 -45.35 15.02
C LEU A 88 32.80 -44.42 14.09
N GLN A 89 32.25 -44.07 12.93
CA GLN A 89 32.83 -43.11 11.97
C GLN A 89 33.14 -41.73 12.59
N ARG A 90 32.35 -41.29 13.58
CA ARG A 90 32.61 -40.03 14.31
C ARG A 90 33.69 -40.15 15.38
N LEU A 91 34.03 -41.38 15.79
CA LEU A 91 35.02 -41.67 16.82
C LEU A 91 36.39 -42.05 16.25
N THR A 92 36.47 -42.29 14.94
CA THR A 92 37.69 -42.67 14.22
C THR A 92 38.26 -41.50 13.45
N GLU A 93 39.58 -41.48 13.31
CA GLU A 93 40.21 -40.67 12.26
C GLU A 93 39.79 -41.23 10.89
N ARG A 94 39.90 -40.40 9.83
CA ARG A 94 39.36 -40.70 8.49
C ARG A 94 39.75 -42.12 8.01
N SER A 95 38.76 -42.96 7.72
CA SER A 95 38.94 -44.35 7.23
C SER A 95 38.05 -44.60 6.00
N ASP A 96 38.69 -44.70 4.84
CA ASP A 96 38.04 -44.93 3.55
C ASP A 96 37.40 -46.33 3.51
N ALA A 97 38.00 -47.33 4.18
CA ALA A 97 37.44 -48.67 4.24
C ALA A 97 36.17 -48.73 5.11
N LEU A 98 36.10 -47.97 6.21
CA LEU A 98 34.90 -47.85 7.02
C LEU A 98 33.78 -47.15 6.24
N ASP A 99 34.12 -46.07 5.53
CA ASP A 99 33.19 -45.32 4.69
C ASP A 99 32.62 -46.19 3.57
N ALA A 100 33.45 -46.99 2.90
CA ALA A 100 33.01 -47.93 1.88
C ALA A 100 32.06 -49.01 2.44
N ILE A 101 32.30 -49.50 3.67
CA ILE A 101 31.42 -50.46 4.34
C ILE A 101 30.08 -49.82 4.72
N ILE A 102 30.10 -48.59 5.24
CA ILE A 102 28.90 -47.80 5.55
C ILE A 102 28.07 -47.61 4.28
N ALA A 103 28.68 -47.11 3.20
CA ALA A 103 28.02 -46.88 1.93
C ALA A 103 27.41 -48.18 1.35
N ARG A 104 28.13 -49.30 1.42
CA ARG A 104 27.62 -50.61 0.98
C ARG A 104 26.42 -51.08 1.80
N ARG A 105 26.42 -50.85 3.12
CA ARG A 105 25.28 -51.21 3.99
C ARG A 105 24.09 -50.29 3.79
N GLU A 106 24.32 -49.00 3.57
CA GLU A 106 23.26 -48.04 3.26
C GLU A 106 22.51 -48.38 1.98
N ARG A 107 23.23 -48.86 0.95
CA ARG A 107 22.60 -49.37 -0.28
C ARG A 107 21.73 -50.61 -0.06
N LYS A 108 22.07 -51.46 0.91
CA LYS A 108 21.32 -52.70 1.21
C LYS A 108 20.10 -52.47 2.09
N ILE A 109 20.12 -51.45 2.94
CA ILE A 109 19.00 -51.14 3.83
C ILE A 109 17.94 -50.40 3.02
N LYS A 110 16.92 -51.15 2.61
CA LYS A 110 15.73 -50.59 1.97
C LYS A 110 14.81 -49.99 3.03
N MET A 111 14.28 -48.81 2.74
CA MET A 111 13.21 -48.17 3.50
C MET A 111 11.92 -48.32 2.69
N SER A 112 10.79 -48.55 3.37
CA SER A 112 9.47 -48.48 2.73
C SER A 112 9.02 -47.02 2.64
N CYS A 113 8.51 -46.60 1.48
CA CYS A 113 7.87 -45.30 1.33
C CYS A 113 6.54 -45.29 2.09
N PRO A 114 6.26 -44.29 2.94
CA PRO A 114 5.01 -44.24 3.71
C PRO A 114 3.76 -43.95 2.86
N ARG A 115 3.91 -43.61 1.58
CA ARG A 115 2.79 -43.31 0.67
C ARG A 115 2.45 -44.46 -0.26
N CYS A 116 3.46 -45.13 -0.84
CA CYS A 116 3.28 -46.15 -1.87
C CYS A 116 3.93 -47.50 -1.53
N ASP A 117 4.53 -47.64 -0.34
CA ASP A 117 5.27 -48.81 0.16
C ASP A 117 6.45 -49.30 -0.72
N VAL A 118 6.88 -48.53 -1.72
CA VAL A 118 8.08 -48.88 -2.50
C VAL A 118 9.30 -48.99 -1.57
N ARG A 119 10.11 -50.03 -1.78
CA ARG A 119 11.29 -50.30 -0.97
C ARG A 119 12.56 -49.92 -1.70
N LEU A 120 13.14 -48.78 -1.30
CA LEU A 120 14.33 -48.19 -1.94
C LEU A 120 15.45 -47.99 -0.94
N SER A 121 16.71 -47.97 -1.40
CA SER A 121 17.81 -47.55 -0.54
C SER A 121 17.62 -46.10 -0.07
N ARG A 122 18.27 -45.66 1.01
CA ARG A 122 18.06 -44.30 1.53
C ARG A 122 18.27 -43.18 0.49
N PRO A 123 19.33 -43.19 -0.36
CA PRO A 123 19.51 -42.17 -1.39
C PRO A 123 18.42 -42.19 -2.46
N GLU A 124 18.04 -43.38 -2.92
CA GLU A 124 16.94 -43.56 -3.88
C GLU A 124 15.59 -43.16 -3.27
N MET A 125 15.37 -43.46 -1.98
CA MET A 125 14.19 -43.07 -1.24
C MET A 125 14.10 -41.55 -1.10
N ALA A 126 15.22 -40.85 -0.86
CA ALA A 126 15.22 -39.39 -0.82
C ALA A 126 14.83 -38.79 -2.18
N LYS A 127 15.37 -39.33 -3.28
CA LYS A 127 14.99 -38.94 -4.65
C LYS A 127 13.52 -39.25 -4.94
N HIS A 128 13.07 -40.46 -4.61
CA HIS A 128 11.70 -40.91 -4.81
C HIS A 128 10.70 -40.07 -4.02
N LEU A 129 10.96 -39.83 -2.73
CA LEU A 129 10.13 -38.96 -1.90
C LEU A 129 10.03 -37.56 -2.48
N TRP A 130 11.13 -37.02 -3.01
CA TRP A 130 11.18 -35.69 -3.61
C TRP A 130 10.38 -35.63 -4.92
N HIS A 131 10.68 -36.51 -5.88
CA HIS A 131 10.11 -36.48 -7.23
C HIS A 131 8.67 -36.99 -7.29
N GLU A 132 8.35 -38.08 -6.59
CA GLU A 132 7.03 -38.72 -6.69
C GLU A 132 6.02 -38.19 -5.67
N HIS A 133 6.49 -37.62 -4.55
CA HIS A 133 5.63 -37.29 -3.42
C HIS A 133 5.82 -35.88 -2.84
N GLY A 134 6.80 -35.09 -3.29
CA GLY A 134 7.10 -33.77 -2.72
C GLY A 134 7.49 -33.82 -1.22
N LEU A 135 8.03 -34.96 -0.77
CA LEU A 135 8.45 -35.20 0.61
C LEU A 135 9.98 -35.21 0.71
N MET A 136 10.48 -34.95 1.91
CA MET A 136 11.90 -35.00 2.23
C MET A 136 12.19 -35.89 3.42
N LEU A 137 13.37 -36.51 3.40
CA LEU A 137 13.84 -37.39 4.45
C LEU A 137 14.81 -36.66 5.41
N VAL A 138 14.29 -36.13 6.52
CA VAL A 138 15.07 -35.41 7.54
C VAL A 138 15.25 -36.30 8.78
N LYS A 139 16.50 -36.63 9.14
CA LYS A 139 16.82 -37.50 10.30
C LYS A 139 15.97 -38.80 10.36
N SER A 140 15.68 -39.39 9.20
CA SER A 140 14.85 -40.61 9.03
C SER A 140 13.34 -40.44 9.23
N LYS A 141 12.85 -39.21 9.39
CA LYS A 141 11.41 -38.89 9.31
C LYS A 141 11.11 -38.29 7.94
N THR A 142 10.00 -38.70 7.34
CA THR A 142 9.47 -38.05 6.14
C THR A 142 8.71 -36.80 6.56
N ARG A 143 9.00 -35.67 5.91
CA ARG A 143 8.30 -34.41 6.12
C ARG A 143 7.90 -33.86 4.76
N SER A 144 6.75 -33.18 4.70
CA SER A 144 6.47 -32.32 3.56
C SER A 144 7.49 -31.19 3.51
N ARG A 145 7.68 -30.62 2.31
CA ARG A 145 8.50 -29.42 2.09
C ARG A 145 8.15 -28.30 3.07
N ALA A 146 6.86 -27.98 3.18
CA ALA A 146 6.34 -26.98 4.12
C ALA A 146 6.71 -27.28 5.59
N ARG A 147 6.57 -28.54 6.05
CA ARG A 147 6.95 -28.91 7.44
C ARG A 147 8.46 -28.88 7.68
N ALA A 148 9.27 -29.05 6.65
CA ALA A 148 10.72 -28.93 6.76
C ALA A 148 11.14 -27.45 6.87
N VAL A 149 10.59 -26.58 6.02
CA VAL A 149 10.78 -25.12 6.11
C VAL A 149 10.32 -24.59 7.46
N GLU A 150 9.14 -24.99 7.94
CA GLU A 150 8.62 -24.59 9.25
C GLU A 150 9.54 -24.99 10.41
N ALA A 151 10.23 -26.12 10.28
CA ALA A 151 11.18 -26.55 11.30
C ALA A 151 12.47 -25.73 11.26
N ILE A 152 12.95 -25.39 10.07
CA ILE A 152 14.11 -24.51 9.87
C ILE A 152 13.79 -23.10 10.37
N ARG A 153 12.58 -22.59 10.10
CA ARG A 153 12.09 -21.31 10.59
C ARG A 153 12.11 -21.24 12.12
N ARG A 154 11.54 -22.25 12.79
CA ARG A 154 11.58 -22.33 14.27
C ARG A 154 12.99 -22.44 14.83
N GLU A 155 13.88 -23.15 14.13
CA GLU A 155 15.30 -23.25 14.50
C GLU A 155 16.02 -21.90 14.33
N HIS A 156 15.72 -21.17 13.25
CA HIS A 156 16.27 -19.84 12.99
C HIS A 156 15.77 -18.82 14.02
N ALA A 157 14.47 -18.79 14.31
CA ALA A 157 13.90 -17.93 15.36
C ALA A 157 14.53 -18.20 16.74
N ALA A 158 14.96 -19.43 17.01
CA ALA A 158 15.60 -19.79 18.27
C ALA A 158 17.11 -19.49 18.33
N THR A 159 17.81 -19.45 17.19
CA THR A 159 19.28 -19.42 17.14
C THR A 159 19.85 -18.16 16.47
N GLY A 160 19.08 -17.50 15.61
CA GLY A 160 19.53 -16.40 14.77
C GLY A 160 20.51 -16.79 13.65
N GLU A 161 20.76 -18.09 13.40
CA GLU A 161 21.78 -18.51 12.42
C GLU A 161 21.38 -18.20 10.96
N PRO A 162 22.13 -17.37 10.21
CA PRO A 162 21.77 -16.96 8.84
C PRO A 162 21.80 -18.09 7.80
N ASN A 163 22.60 -19.13 8.01
CA ASN A 163 22.68 -20.30 7.13
C ASN A 163 21.33 -21.06 7.02
N LEU A 164 20.42 -20.88 7.98
CA LEU A 164 19.09 -21.47 7.98
C LEU A 164 18.19 -20.79 6.95
N ILE A 165 18.45 -19.52 6.61
CA ILE A 165 17.77 -18.80 5.54
C ILE A 165 18.11 -19.42 4.19
N ASP A 166 19.39 -19.62 3.89
CA ASP A 166 19.85 -20.24 2.65
C ASP A 166 19.32 -21.67 2.51
N ARG A 167 19.28 -22.41 3.62
CA ARG A 167 18.70 -23.76 3.65
C ARG A 167 17.20 -23.75 3.40
N ALA A 168 16.46 -22.78 3.96
CA ALA A 168 15.05 -22.62 3.68
C ALA A 168 14.81 -22.26 2.20
N GLY A 169 15.65 -21.37 1.64
CA GLY A 169 15.64 -20.97 0.23
C GLY A 169 15.97 -22.11 -0.72
N ALA A 170 17.00 -22.91 -0.44
CA ALA A 170 17.31 -24.11 -1.22
C ALA A 170 16.15 -25.12 -1.21
N LEU A 171 15.38 -25.13 -0.12
CA LEU A 171 14.25 -26.03 0.02
C LEU A 171 13.02 -25.55 -0.72
N ASP A 172 12.51 -24.35 -0.52
CA ASP A 172 11.22 -23.90 -1.08
C ASP A 172 11.33 -22.63 -1.93
N GLY A 173 12.56 -22.33 -2.37
CA GLY A 173 12.87 -21.19 -3.21
C GLY A 173 12.67 -19.86 -2.48
N GLU A 174 12.40 -18.84 -3.29
CA GLU A 174 12.17 -17.48 -2.85
C GLU A 174 11.04 -17.35 -1.82
N ARG A 175 9.99 -18.18 -1.93
CA ARG A 175 8.84 -18.13 -1.01
C ARG A 175 9.25 -18.34 0.46
N ALA A 176 10.09 -19.33 0.74
CA ALA A 176 10.54 -19.58 2.11
C ALA A 176 11.40 -18.45 2.65
N VAL A 177 12.28 -17.89 1.82
CA VAL A 177 13.11 -16.74 2.20
C VAL A 177 12.23 -15.53 2.53
N ARG A 178 11.23 -15.23 1.70
CA ARG A 178 10.34 -14.09 1.95
C ARG A 178 9.45 -14.27 3.19
N ILE A 179 8.97 -15.47 3.49
CA ILE A 179 8.24 -15.76 4.74
C ILE A 179 9.14 -15.53 5.95
N LEU A 180 10.38 -16.00 5.89
CA LEU A 180 11.33 -15.81 6.98
C LEU A 180 11.66 -14.33 7.18
N ALA A 181 11.89 -13.60 6.09
CA ALA A 181 12.08 -12.16 6.11
C ALA A 181 10.84 -11.43 6.65
N ALA A 182 9.62 -11.88 6.35
CA ALA A 182 8.40 -11.27 6.91
C ALA A 182 8.37 -11.26 8.44
N GLU A 183 8.98 -12.26 9.09
CA GLU A 183 8.99 -12.42 10.54
C GLU A 183 10.16 -11.72 11.23
N THR A 184 11.27 -11.54 10.52
CA THR A 184 12.56 -11.13 11.11
C THR A 184 13.08 -9.81 10.58
N ALA A 185 12.65 -9.36 9.40
CA ALA A 185 13.14 -8.15 8.78
C ALA A 185 12.71 -6.92 9.58
N THR A 186 13.69 -6.08 9.87
CA THR A 186 13.49 -4.74 10.39
C THR A 186 12.86 -3.83 9.33
N ALA A 187 12.31 -2.69 9.77
CA ALA A 187 11.74 -1.70 8.85
C ALA A 187 12.75 -1.29 7.77
N ASP A 188 14.03 -1.12 8.13
CA ASP A 188 15.12 -0.73 7.24
C ASP A 188 15.44 -1.82 6.20
N GLU A 189 15.44 -3.09 6.59
CA GLU A 189 15.68 -4.21 5.68
C GLU A 189 14.57 -4.36 4.64
N THR A 190 13.34 -3.94 4.96
CA THR A 190 12.23 -3.99 4.00
C THR A 190 12.22 -2.83 3.00
N VAL A 191 13.05 -1.79 3.17
CA VAL A 191 13.03 -0.59 2.31
C VAL A 191 13.21 -0.92 0.84
N LEU A 192 14.17 -1.79 0.50
CA LEU A 192 14.41 -2.18 -0.89
C LEU A 192 13.23 -2.95 -1.49
N LEU A 193 12.62 -3.86 -0.73
CA LEU A 193 11.43 -4.60 -1.15
C LEU A 193 10.23 -3.67 -1.35
N ARG A 194 10.05 -2.71 -0.44
CA ARG A 194 8.99 -1.70 -0.51
C ARG A 194 9.14 -0.78 -1.72
N THR A 195 10.36 -0.31 -1.98
CA THR A 195 10.66 0.50 -3.18
C THR A 195 10.36 -0.29 -4.45
N ALA A 196 10.82 -1.55 -4.54
CA ALA A 196 10.55 -2.40 -5.69
C ALA A 196 9.05 -2.69 -5.86
N ALA A 197 8.31 -2.94 -4.78
CA ALA A 197 6.85 -3.11 -4.82
C ALA A 197 6.15 -1.82 -5.28
N ARG A 198 6.60 -0.65 -4.84
CA ARG A 198 6.09 0.66 -5.27
C ARG A 198 6.23 0.87 -6.77
N GLU A 199 7.39 0.53 -7.35
CA GLU A 199 7.64 0.62 -8.80
C GLU A 199 6.66 -0.27 -9.60
N ARG A 200 6.24 -1.39 -9.02
CA ARG A 200 5.23 -2.30 -9.61
C ARG A 200 3.79 -1.94 -9.25
N GLY A 201 3.55 -0.88 -8.47
CA GLY A 201 2.22 -0.50 -8.00
C GLY A 201 1.59 -1.50 -7.03
N ALA A 202 2.40 -2.24 -6.28
CA ALA A 202 1.96 -3.27 -5.33
C ALA A 202 2.34 -2.93 -3.88
N GLY A 203 1.63 -3.53 -2.92
CA GLY A 203 2.06 -3.66 -1.53
C GLY A 203 2.74 -5.01 -1.29
N LEU A 204 3.30 -5.20 -0.09
CA LEU A 204 3.88 -6.48 0.34
C LEU A 204 2.94 -7.17 1.32
N CYS A 205 2.69 -8.47 1.14
CA CYS A 205 1.88 -9.24 2.09
C CYS A 205 2.58 -9.27 3.48
N PRO A 206 1.87 -9.02 4.60
CA PRO A 206 2.49 -9.03 5.92
C PRO A 206 3.01 -10.42 6.34
N THR A 207 2.45 -11.50 5.77
CA THR A 207 2.81 -12.87 6.15
C THR A 207 4.01 -13.41 5.37
N CYS A 208 4.15 -13.00 4.11
CA CYS A 208 5.12 -13.62 3.20
C CYS A 208 5.86 -12.66 2.28
N LEU A 209 5.67 -11.35 2.44
CA LEU A 209 6.25 -10.29 1.62
C LEU A 209 6.11 -10.53 0.10
N ALA A 210 5.09 -11.28 -0.33
CA ALA A 210 4.72 -11.39 -1.73
C ALA A 210 4.00 -10.12 -2.17
N ASP A 211 4.15 -9.76 -3.45
CA ASP A 211 3.43 -8.63 -4.01
C ASP A 211 1.92 -8.87 -3.90
N VAL A 212 1.20 -7.87 -3.40
CA VAL A 212 -0.26 -7.83 -3.33
C VAL A 212 -0.71 -6.61 -4.10
N VAL A 213 -1.35 -6.84 -5.24
CA VAL A 213 -1.89 -5.77 -6.08
C VAL A 213 -3.21 -5.28 -5.46
N PRO A 214 -3.43 -3.97 -5.34
CA PRO A 214 -4.72 -3.41 -4.93
C PRO A 214 -5.90 -3.98 -5.71
N GLN A 215 -7.02 -4.30 -5.03
CA GLN A 215 -8.23 -4.82 -5.68
C GLN A 215 -8.83 -3.82 -6.67
N VAL A 216 -8.79 -2.52 -6.34
CA VAL A 216 -9.44 -1.49 -7.15
C VAL A 216 -8.65 -1.32 -8.44
N PRO A 217 -9.19 -1.76 -9.59
CA PRO A 217 -8.47 -1.59 -10.85
C PRO A 217 -8.38 -0.09 -11.15
N PRO A 218 -7.27 0.42 -11.71
CA PRO A 218 -7.23 1.80 -12.14
C PRO A 218 -8.32 2.09 -13.18
N PRO A 219 -8.80 3.34 -13.29
CA PRO A 219 -9.70 3.72 -14.37
C PRO A 219 -9.07 3.37 -15.73
N PRO A 220 -9.86 2.89 -16.71
CA PRO A 220 -9.33 2.57 -18.02
C PRO A 220 -8.69 3.83 -18.64
N PRO A 221 -7.65 3.68 -19.48
CA PRO A 221 -7.03 4.82 -20.12
C PRO A 221 -8.06 5.57 -20.96
N ALA A 222 -7.91 6.89 -21.10
CA ALA A 222 -8.77 7.69 -21.97
C ALA A 222 -8.83 7.13 -23.40
N LEU A 223 -9.87 7.51 -24.14
CA LEU A 223 -9.93 7.24 -25.58
C LEU A 223 -8.79 7.98 -26.29
N ALA A 224 -8.23 7.32 -27.30
CA ALA A 224 -7.17 7.90 -28.10
C ALA A 224 -7.74 9.07 -28.93
N MET A 225 -7.11 10.23 -28.82
CA MET A 225 -7.49 11.43 -29.56
C MET A 225 -6.36 11.89 -30.47
N ALA A 226 -6.64 12.03 -31.76
CA ALA A 226 -5.72 12.59 -32.73
C ALA A 226 -6.48 13.25 -33.89
N ASN A 227 -6.08 14.44 -34.32
CA ASN A 227 -6.60 15.10 -35.53
C ASN A 227 -8.15 15.22 -35.56
N GLY A 228 -8.79 15.48 -34.42
CA GLY A 228 -10.26 15.55 -34.32
C GLY A 228 -10.98 14.20 -34.49
N ARG A 229 -10.25 13.10 -34.31
CA ARG A 229 -10.76 11.73 -34.24
C ARG A 229 -10.58 11.20 -32.82
N LEU A 230 -11.63 10.55 -32.32
CA LEU A 230 -11.68 9.86 -31.04
C LEU A 230 -11.89 8.36 -31.32
N ALA A 231 -11.05 7.50 -30.74
CA ALA A 231 -11.05 6.06 -31.02
C ALA A 231 -10.73 5.22 -29.77
N GLY A 232 -11.40 4.06 -29.67
CA GLY A 232 -11.14 3.04 -28.65
C GLY A 232 -12.19 1.94 -28.68
N ASP A 233 -11.81 0.73 -28.26
CA ASP A 233 -12.69 -0.45 -28.15
C ASP A 233 -13.47 -0.78 -29.44
N GLY A 234 -12.83 -0.57 -30.60
CA GLY A 234 -13.43 -0.79 -31.92
C GLY A 234 -14.35 0.35 -32.42
N PHE A 235 -14.64 1.36 -31.59
CA PHE A 235 -15.46 2.50 -31.96
C PHE A 235 -14.62 3.71 -32.37
N VAL A 236 -15.13 4.47 -33.34
CA VAL A 236 -14.49 5.67 -33.87
C VAL A 236 -15.52 6.78 -34.07
N ALA A 237 -15.26 7.94 -33.50
CA ALA A 237 -15.97 9.17 -33.83
C ALA A 237 -15.01 10.16 -34.50
N ARG A 238 -15.49 10.85 -35.54
CA ARG A 238 -14.81 12.00 -36.14
C ARG A 238 -15.68 13.23 -35.94
N GLY A 239 -15.07 14.27 -35.38
CA GLY A 239 -15.68 15.59 -35.38
C GLY A 239 -16.00 15.98 -36.82
N GLY A 240 -17.25 16.35 -37.08
CA GLY A 240 -17.62 16.86 -38.40
C GLY A 240 -16.74 18.06 -38.72
N ARG A 241 -16.37 18.23 -40.00
CA ARG A 241 -15.90 19.54 -40.47
C ARG A 241 -17.10 20.47 -40.26
N VAL A 242 -17.07 21.26 -39.19
CA VAL A 242 -18.04 22.34 -39.02
C VAL A 242 -17.84 23.21 -40.25
N SER A 243 -18.88 23.37 -41.09
CA SER A 243 -18.84 24.44 -42.09
C SER A 243 -18.42 25.67 -41.31
N PRO A 244 -17.27 26.28 -41.64
CA PRO A 244 -16.58 27.18 -40.72
C PRO A 244 -17.63 28.17 -40.20
N ALA A 245 -17.69 28.46 -38.91
CA ALA A 245 -18.70 29.39 -38.38
C ALA A 245 -18.78 30.69 -39.21
N ARG A 246 -17.68 31.04 -39.88
CA ARG A 246 -17.60 31.99 -41.01
C ARG A 246 -18.70 31.84 -42.05
N ALA A 247 -18.95 30.65 -42.62
CA ALA A 247 -19.97 30.38 -43.63
C ALA A 247 -21.40 30.59 -43.10
N ARG A 248 -21.73 30.14 -41.89
CA ARG A 248 -23.07 30.38 -41.31
C ARG A 248 -23.27 31.82 -40.88
N ALA A 249 -22.25 32.44 -40.28
CA ALA A 249 -22.29 33.85 -39.90
C ALA A 249 -22.31 34.76 -41.12
N THR A 250 -21.60 34.42 -42.22
CA THR A 250 -21.71 35.16 -43.49
C THR A 250 -23.06 34.95 -44.17
N LEU A 251 -23.64 33.75 -44.12
CA LEU A 251 -25.00 33.53 -44.62
C LEU A 251 -26.06 34.26 -43.80
N ALA A 252 -25.95 34.25 -42.46
CA ALA A 252 -26.88 34.95 -41.58
C ALA A 252 -26.71 36.48 -41.66
N ALA A 253 -25.47 36.99 -41.68
CA ALA A 253 -25.19 38.41 -41.89
C ALA A 253 -25.60 38.85 -43.30
N GLY A 254 -25.41 38.01 -44.32
CA GLY A 254 -25.89 38.24 -45.67
C GLY A 254 -27.42 38.33 -45.72
N ALA A 255 -28.12 37.40 -45.09
CA ALA A 255 -29.59 37.42 -44.99
C ALA A 255 -30.11 38.64 -44.21
N ALA A 256 -29.45 39.01 -43.10
CA ALA A 256 -29.79 40.19 -42.31
C ALA A 256 -29.53 41.48 -43.08
N LEU A 257 -28.42 41.58 -43.82
CA LEU A 257 -28.13 42.71 -44.71
C LEU A 257 -29.17 42.85 -45.82
N ILE A 258 -29.60 41.74 -46.44
CA ILE A 258 -30.66 41.74 -47.44
C ILE A 258 -31.97 42.26 -46.82
N ALA A 259 -32.37 41.75 -45.66
CA ALA A 259 -33.59 42.17 -44.98
C ALA A 259 -33.56 43.65 -44.50
N PHE A 260 -32.43 44.11 -43.94
CA PHE A 260 -32.29 45.49 -43.46
C PHE A 260 -32.08 46.52 -44.57
N SER A 261 -31.46 46.13 -45.70
CA SER A 261 -31.29 47.01 -46.86
C SER A 261 -32.62 47.43 -47.51
N LEU A 262 -33.70 46.69 -47.22
CA LEU A 262 -35.06 47.02 -47.66
C LEU A 262 -35.75 48.08 -46.78
N LEU A 263 -35.23 48.37 -45.59
CA LEU A 263 -35.94 49.18 -44.56
C LEU A 263 -35.11 50.34 -43.98
N THR A 264 -33.79 50.35 -44.15
CA THR A 264 -32.91 51.36 -43.56
C THR A 264 -31.81 51.79 -44.52
N PRO A 265 -31.28 53.03 -44.41
CA PRO A 265 -30.16 53.48 -45.22
C PRO A 265 -28.97 52.54 -45.04
N VAL A 266 -28.45 52.02 -46.16
CA VAL A 266 -27.43 50.95 -46.29
C VAL A 266 -26.26 51.08 -45.30
N ARG A 267 -25.85 52.32 -44.97
CA ARG A 267 -24.75 52.58 -44.04
C ARG A 267 -25.03 52.11 -42.61
N VAL A 268 -26.25 52.27 -42.11
CA VAL A 268 -26.63 51.85 -40.74
C VAL A 268 -26.68 50.33 -40.64
N ALA A 269 -27.23 49.66 -41.65
CA ALA A 269 -27.30 48.20 -41.74
C ALA A 269 -25.92 47.53 -41.76
N LEU A 270 -24.95 48.13 -42.46
CA LEU A 270 -23.55 47.67 -42.51
C LEU A 270 -22.87 47.79 -41.14
N ILE A 271 -23.05 48.91 -40.44
CA ILE A 271 -22.45 49.13 -39.11
C ILE A 271 -23.03 48.13 -38.10
N LEU A 272 -24.36 47.96 -38.06
CA LEU A 272 -25.00 47.01 -37.16
C LEU A 272 -24.59 45.56 -37.46
N SER A 273 -24.46 45.18 -38.73
CA SER A 273 -23.98 43.85 -39.12
C SER A 273 -22.52 43.62 -38.73
N LEU A 274 -21.66 44.64 -38.87
CA LEU A 274 -20.26 44.56 -38.44
C LEU A 274 -20.16 44.44 -36.91
N ILE A 275 -20.92 45.24 -36.16
CA ILE A 275 -20.98 45.15 -34.70
C ILE A 275 -21.49 43.77 -34.28
N ALA A 276 -22.59 43.29 -34.85
CA ALA A 276 -23.11 41.96 -34.56
C ALA A 276 -22.10 40.85 -34.91
N TYR A 277 -21.38 40.96 -36.04
CA TYR A 277 -20.33 40.03 -36.42
C TYR A 277 -19.16 40.05 -35.44
N VAL A 278 -18.67 41.23 -35.06
CA VAL A 278 -17.56 41.40 -34.12
C VAL A 278 -17.99 40.90 -32.74
N LEU A 279 -19.17 41.28 -32.25
CA LEU A 279 -19.71 40.79 -30.98
C LEU A 279 -19.86 39.27 -31.00
N THR A 280 -20.41 38.69 -32.06
CA THR A 280 -20.53 37.23 -32.19
C THR A 280 -19.15 36.58 -32.23
N ARG A 281 -18.18 37.17 -32.94
CA ARG A 281 -16.83 36.62 -33.04
C ARG A 281 -16.03 36.73 -31.73
N VAL A 282 -16.20 37.83 -31.00
CA VAL A 282 -15.48 38.13 -29.76
C VAL A 282 -16.12 37.42 -28.58
N PHE A 283 -17.46 37.42 -28.49
CA PHE A 283 -18.19 36.85 -27.34
C PHE A 283 -18.64 35.40 -27.54
N LEU A 284 -18.90 34.95 -28.78
CA LEU A 284 -19.34 33.56 -29.06
C LEU A 284 -18.24 32.71 -29.72
N GLY A 285 -17.08 33.30 -30.02
CA GLY A 285 -15.94 32.64 -30.62
C GLY A 285 -15.07 31.88 -29.62
N THR A 286 -15.64 31.06 -28.73
CA THR A 286 -14.82 30.04 -28.07
C THR A 286 -14.28 29.14 -29.18
N LYS A 287 -12.96 29.13 -29.36
CA LYS A 287 -12.31 28.31 -30.38
C LYS A 287 -12.52 26.85 -29.99
N THR A 288 -13.61 26.24 -30.45
CA THR A 288 -13.82 24.80 -30.32
C THR A 288 -12.63 24.10 -30.98
N THR A 289 -11.86 23.41 -30.16
CA THR A 289 -10.69 22.68 -30.62
C THR A 289 -11.15 21.47 -31.45
N PRO A 290 -10.28 20.91 -32.31
CA PRO A 290 -10.58 19.62 -32.93
C PRO A 290 -10.91 18.52 -31.91
N ALA A 291 -10.31 18.57 -30.72
CA ALA A 291 -10.60 17.62 -29.65
C ALA A 291 -12.04 17.78 -29.12
N ASP A 292 -12.49 19.02 -28.87
CA ASP A 292 -13.87 19.29 -28.44
C ASP A 292 -14.88 18.69 -29.42
N ARG A 293 -14.69 18.98 -30.72
CA ARG A 293 -15.57 18.44 -31.77
C ARG A 293 -15.57 16.91 -31.83
N ALA A 294 -14.44 16.27 -31.53
CA ALA A 294 -14.35 14.81 -31.52
C ALA A 294 -15.12 14.21 -30.34
N VAL A 295 -15.02 14.83 -29.16
CA VAL A 295 -15.79 14.48 -27.97
C VAL A 295 -17.28 14.66 -28.20
N ASP A 296 -17.68 15.82 -28.72
CA ASP A 296 -19.08 16.13 -29.05
C ASP A 296 -19.67 15.13 -30.05
N ALA A 297 -18.89 14.78 -31.09
CA ALA A 297 -19.28 13.74 -32.04
C ALA A 297 -19.40 12.36 -31.39
N GLY A 298 -18.53 12.05 -30.42
CA GLY A 298 -18.61 10.83 -29.61
C GLY A 298 -19.92 10.74 -28.84
N TRP A 299 -20.27 11.78 -28.10
CA TRP A 299 -21.54 11.84 -27.35
C TRP A 299 -22.76 11.79 -28.28
N ARG A 300 -22.76 12.59 -29.34
CA ARG A 300 -23.90 12.68 -30.26
C ARG A 300 -24.15 11.40 -31.06
N LYS A 301 -23.08 10.72 -31.51
CA LYS A 301 -23.20 9.58 -32.45
C LYS A 301 -23.06 8.22 -31.78
N LEU A 302 -22.18 8.10 -30.78
CA LEU A 302 -21.83 6.81 -30.19
C LEU A 302 -22.56 6.60 -28.86
N ALA A 303 -22.56 7.57 -27.95
CA ALA A 303 -23.10 7.36 -26.60
C ALA A 303 -24.57 6.88 -26.64
N TRP A 304 -25.43 7.51 -27.43
CA TRP A 304 -26.83 7.09 -27.61
C TRP A 304 -27.00 5.67 -28.17
N LYS A 305 -26.10 5.22 -29.05
CA LYS A 305 -26.17 3.86 -29.62
C LYS A 305 -25.64 2.80 -28.67
N LEU A 306 -24.81 3.23 -27.72
CA LEU A 306 -24.13 2.36 -26.78
C LEU A 306 -24.84 2.30 -25.43
N VAL A 307 -25.65 3.31 -25.08
CA VAL A 307 -26.35 3.35 -23.79
C VAL A 307 -27.22 2.13 -23.52
N ASP A 308 -27.71 1.41 -24.53
CA ASP A 308 -28.49 0.17 -24.32
C ASP A 308 -27.65 -1.12 -24.42
N ARG A 309 -26.37 -1.03 -24.80
CA ARG A 309 -25.50 -2.20 -25.03
C ARG A 309 -24.72 -2.58 -23.77
N ARG A 310 -24.90 -3.81 -23.28
CA ARG A 310 -24.25 -4.32 -22.05
C ARG A 310 -22.73 -4.32 -22.11
N ASP A 311 -22.13 -4.55 -23.27
CA ASP A 311 -20.68 -4.62 -23.49
C ASP A 311 -19.99 -3.25 -23.65
N SER A 312 -20.75 -2.15 -23.63
CA SER A 312 -20.23 -0.80 -23.91
C SER A 312 -19.75 -0.02 -22.68
N ALA A 313 -19.94 -0.54 -21.47
CA ALA A 313 -19.66 0.19 -20.23
C ALA A 313 -18.21 0.70 -20.16
N ARG A 314 -17.25 -0.13 -20.61
CA ARG A 314 -15.83 0.24 -20.70
C ARG A 314 -15.61 1.43 -21.64
N PHE A 315 -16.20 1.40 -22.84
CA PHE A 315 -16.07 2.51 -23.79
C PHE A 315 -16.68 3.80 -23.24
N LEU A 316 -17.89 3.73 -22.66
CA LEU A 316 -18.57 4.89 -22.08
C LEU A 316 -17.78 5.48 -20.90
N THR A 317 -17.16 4.63 -20.07
CA THR A 317 -16.27 5.07 -18.98
C THR A 317 -15.09 5.88 -19.55
N ARG A 318 -14.44 5.34 -20.59
CA ARG A 318 -13.33 6.03 -21.26
C ARG A 318 -13.77 7.31 -21.95
N LEU A 319 -14.97 7.35 -22.52
CA LEU A 319 -15.56 8.57 -23.10
C LEU A 319 -15.77 9.63 -22.02
N CYS A 320 -16.29 9.26 -20.84
CA CYS A 320 -16.44 10.18 -19.72
C CYS A 320 -15.09 10.77 -19.31
N LEU A 321 -14.08 9.91 -19.13
CA LEU A 321 -12.71 10.32 -18.77
C LEU A 321 -12.06 11.24 -19.81
N THR A 322 -12.29 10.99 -21.11
CA THR A 322 -11.81 11.86 -22.18
C THR A 322 -12.55 13.20 -22.25
N SER A 323 -13.76 13.29 -21.68
CA SER A 323 -14.62 14.48 -21.81
C SER A 323 -14.38 15.53 -20.72
N VAL A 324 -13.60 15.21 -19.67
CA VAL A 324 -13.28 16.16 -18.59
C VAL A 324 -12.56 17.38 -19.16
N GLY A 325 -13.11 18.57 -18.94
CA GLY A 325 -12.59 19.82 -19.51
C GLY A 325 -12.74 19.99 -21.05
N LEU A 326 -13.35 19.04 -21.76
CA LEU A 326 -13.48 19.06 -23.23
C LEU A 326 -14.94 19.01 -23.70
N GLY A 327 -15.17 19.41 -24.95
CA GLY A 327 -16.48 19.41 -25.60
C GLY A 327 -17.48 20.42 -25.03
N ASP A 328 -18.72 20.36 -25.48
CA ASP A 328 -19.84 21.16 -25.00
C ASP A 328 -20.66 20.40 -23.94
N PRO A 329 -20.74 20.88 -22.68
CA PRO A 329 -21.58 20.29 -21.64
C PRO A 329 -23.07 20.20 -22.03
N PHE A 330 -23.60 21.20 -22.74
CA PHE A 330 -25.02 21.24 -23.09
C PHE A 330 -25.37 20.16 -24.12
N GLU A 331 -24.52 19.97 -25.13
CA GLU A 331 -24.77 18.95 -26.16
C GLU A 331 -24.79 17.52 -25.60
N ARG A 332 -24.01 17.23 -24.56
CA ARG A 332 -23.92 15.88 -23.96
C ARG A 332 -24.86 15.63 -22.79
N ALA A 333 -25.48 16.66 -22.20
CA ALA A 333 -26.23 16.55 -20.95
C ALA A 333 -27.30 15.44 -20.96
N SER A 334 -28.08 15.33 -22.04
CA SER A 334 -29.13 14.31 -22.19
C SER A 334 -28.54 12.89 -22.29
N ALA A 335 -27.51 12.70 -23.12
CA ALA A 335 -26.84 11.41 -23.27
C ALA A 335 -26.15 10.98 -21.97
N LEU A 336 -25.48 11.91 -21.28
CA LEU A 336 -24.83 11.66 -20.00
C LEU A 336 -25.86 11.26 -18.93
N SER A 337 -27.01 11.93 -18.89
CA SER A 337 -28.10 11.58 -17.97
C SER A 337 -28.64 10.17 -18.22
N ALA A 338 -28.79 9.77 -19.48
CA ALA A 338 -29.17 8.40 -19.84
C ALA A 338 -28.11 7.37 -19.41
N VAL A 339 -26.82 7.68 -19.59
CA VAL A 339 -25.71 6.83 -19.12
C VAL A 339 -25.74 6.68 -17.58
N ILE A 340 -25.96 7.77 -16.84
CA ILE A 340 -26.07 7.75 -15.37
C ILE A 340 -27.27 6.90 -14.94
N ALA A 341 -28.44 7.11 -15.55
CA ALA A 341 -29.66 6.37 -15.22
C ALA A 341 -29.47 4.85 -15.41
N ARG A 342 -28.84 4.44 -16.51
CA ARG A 342 -28.46 3.05 -16.73
C ARG A 342 -27.49 2.55 -15.65
N ALA A 343 -26.39 3.26 -15.43
CA ALA A 343 -25.31 2.77 -14.56
C ALA A 343 -25.77 2.64 -13.09
N ARG A 344 -26.73 3.47 -12.64
CA ARG A 344 -27.38 3.33 -11.32
C ARG A 344 -28.09 1.99 -11.14
N GLY A 345 -28.65 1.43 -12.20
CA GLY A 345 -29.36 0.15 -12.16
C GLY A 345 -28.44 -1.08 -12.19
N ASN A 346 -27.12 -0.91 -12.34
CA ASN A 346 -26.20 -2.03 -12.51
C ASN A 346 -24.95 -1.89 -11.61
N VAL A 347 -24.88 -2.71 -10.56
CA VAL A 347 -23.77 -2.72 -9.59
C VAL A 347 -22.41 -2.98 -10.25
N THR A 348 -22.37 -3.73 -11.36
CA THR A 348 -21.12 -4.01 -12.10
C THR A 348 -20.61 -2.81 -12.91
N GLU A 349 -21.45 -1.80 -13.15
CA GLU A 349 -21.13 -0.56 -13.88
C GLU A 349 -20.78 0.59 -12.92
N ARG A 350 -20.37 0.29 -11.69
CA ARG A 350 -20.01 1.29 -10.68
C ARG A 350 -18.94 2.28 -11.16
N GLN A 351 -17.92 1.80 -11.85
CA GLN A 351 -16.88 2.66 -12.42
C GLN A 351 -17.47 3.63 -13.46
N LEU A 352 -18.37 3.16 -14.32
CA LEU A 352 -19.09 4.02 -15.26
C LEU A 352 -19.93 5.07 -14.52
N LEU A 353 -20.67 4.65 -13.49
CA LEU A 353 -21.49 5.57 -12.69
C LEU A 353 -20.64 6.67 -12.04
N ALA A 354 -19.55 6.29 -11.39
CA ALA A 354 -18.62 7.22 -10.73
C ALA A 354 -18.04 8.24 -11.73
N THR A 355 -17.53 7.75 -12.86
CA THR A 355 -16.94 8.62 -13.90
C THR A 355 -17.96 9.55 -14.56
N ALA A 356 -19.19 9.07 -14.79
CA ALA A 356 -20.26 9.86 -15.38
C ALA A 356 -20.77 10.96 -14.44
N LEU A 357 -20.94 10.65 -13.15
CA LEU A 357 -21.34 11.64 -12.14
C LEU A 357 -20.25 12.70 -11.91
N ALA A 358 -18.98 12.29 -11.85
CA ALA A 358 -17.86 13.22 -11.75
C ALA A 358 -17.79 14.16 -12.98
N LEU A 359 -18.00 13.64 -14.19
CA LEU A 359 -18.10 14.46 -15.41
C LEU A 359 -19.28 15.45 -15.33
N GLN A 360 -20.45 15.01 -14.84
CA GLN A 360 -21.62 15.89 -14.70
C GLN A 360 -21.33 17.07 -13.76
N ILE A 361 -20.55 16.85 -12.70
CA ILE A 361 -20.12 17.93 -11.79
C ILE A 361 -19.09 18.84 -12.45
N ASP A 362 -18.12 18.28 -13.18
CA ASP A 362 -17.13 19.06 -13.93
C ASP A 362 -17.81 19.99 -14.95
N ASP A 363 -18.80 19.46 -15.66
CA ASP A 363 -19.71 20.17 -16.58
C ASP A 363 -20.47 21.29 -15.89
N GLY A 364 -21.08 20.99 -14.73
CA GLY A 364 -21.74 21.99 -13.91
C GLY A 364 -20.79 23.11 -13.49
N GLY A 365 -19.54 22.80 -13.17
CA GLY A 365 -18.53 23.79 -12.81
C GLY A 365 -18.12 24.72 -13.94
N ARG A 366 -18.17 24.24 -15.19
CA ARG A 366 -17.99 25.11 -16.37
C ARG A 366 -19.14 26.12 -16.53
N LEU A 367 -20.28 25.85 -15.90
CA LEU A 367 -21.45 26.72 -15.82
C LEU A 367 -21.52 27.50 -14.49
N GLY A 368 -20.41 27.56 -13.74
CA GLY A 368 -20.31 28.33 -12.51
C GLY A 368 -20.81 27.62 -11.24
N ARG A 369 -21.14 26.32 -11.29
CA ARG A 369 -21.46 25.54 -10.08
C ARG A 369 -20.19 25.21 -9.30
N ASP A 370 -20.33 25.01 -7.99
CA ASP A 370 -19.21 24.65 -7.13
C ASP A 370 -18.82 23.17 -7.30
N ARG A 371 -17.72 22.92 -8.01
CA ARG A 371 -17.21 21.54 -8.24
C ARG A 371 -16.80 20.86 -6.95
N ALA A 372 -16.12 21.57 -6.05
CA ALA A 372 -15.57 20.97 -4.84
C ALA A 372 -16.72 20.44 -3.94
N THR A 373 -17.78 21.24 -3.81
CA THR A 373 -19.00 20.85 -3.10
C THR A 373 -19.67 19.64 -3.77
N GLY A 374 -19.89 19.67 -5.08
CA GLY A 374 -20.51 18.54 -5.79
C GLY A 374 -19.72 17.24 -5.67
N ILE A 375 -18.38 17.30 -5.74
CA ILE A 375 -17.53 16.11 -5.57
C ILE A 375 -17.63 15.57 -4.13
N ALA A 376 -17.56 16.43 -3.11
CA ALA A 376 -17.69 16.01 -1.72
C ALA A 376 -19.09 15.39 -1.43
N GLU A 377 -20.14 15.93 -2.05
CA GLU A 377 -21.49 15.34 -1.96
C GLU A 377 -21.55 13.92 -2.54
N LEU A 378 -20.83 13.64 -3.64
CA LEU A 378 -20.74 12.26 -4.18
C LEU A 378 -20.03 11.29 -3.24
N LEU A 379 -19.12 11.77 -2.40
CA LEU A 379 -18.41 10.91 -1.43
C LEU A 379 -19.22 10.67 -0.16
N THR A 380 -20.24 11.48 0.12
CA THR A 380 -21.05 11.36 1.34
C THR A 380 -21.73 9.99 1.47
N PRO A 381 -22.40 9.42 0.44
CA PRO A 381 -22.93 8.06 0.49
C PRO A 381 -21.86 6.99 0.69
N VAL A 382 -20.62 7.24 0.25
CA VAL A 382 -19.50 6.32 0.47
C VAL A 382 -19.12 6.28 1.95
N PHE A 383 -18.96 7.43 2.58
CA PHE A 383 -18.61 7.49 4.01
C PHE A 383 -19.73 6.93 4.90
N ARG A 384 -20.99 7.11 4.51
CA ARG A 384 -22.15 6.45 5.13
C ARG A 384 -22.27 4.95 4.81
N GLY A 385 -21.43 4.44 3.89
CA GLY A 385 -21.40 3.07 3.39
C GLY A 385 -22.64 2.62 2.64
N ASP A 386 -23.40 3.57 2.10
CA ASP A 386 -24.45 3.34 1.10
C ASP A 386 -23.84 3.00 -0.28
N GLN A 387 -22.59 3.42 -0.49
CA GLN A 387 -21.76 3.08 -1.64
C GLN A 387 -20.42 2.52 -1.17
N PRO A 388 -19.83 1.58 -1.92
CA PRO A 388 -18.52 1.04 -1.57
C PRO A 388 -17.41 2.06 -1.85
N ALA A 389 -16.31 1.95 -1.09
CA ALA A 389 -15.25 2.96 -1.09
C ALA A 389 -14.44 3.05 -2.39
N ASP A 390 -14.44 2.01 -3.23
CA ASP A 390 -13.87 2.07 -4.58
C ASP A 390 -14.60 3.08 -5.49
N PHE A 391 -15.87 3.38 -5.21
CA PHE A 391 -16.62 4.44 -5.88
C PHE A 391 -15.96 5.81 -5.70
N ALA A 392 -15.58 6.15 -4.46
CA ALA A 392 -14.90 7.41 -4.16
C ALA A 392 -13.58 7.55 -4.91
N GLU A 393 -12.84 6.43 -4.98
CA GLU A 393 -11.57 6.36 -5.70
C GLU A 393 -11.75 6.66 -7.19
N PHE A 394 -12.80 6.12 -7.83
CA PHE A 394 -13.11 6.42 -9.23
C PHE A 394 -13.56 7.87 -9.44
N VAL A 395 -14.39 8.43 -8.54
CA VAL A 395 -14.82 9.83 -8.62
C VAL A 395 -13.61 10.77 -8.55
N LEU A 396 -12.72 10.56 -7.57
CA LEU A 396 -11.54 11.39 -7.38
C LEU A 396 -10.50 11.20 -8.48
N ALA A 397 -10.36 9.99 -9.03
CA ALA A 397 -9.50 9.76 -10.18
C ALA A 397 -9.93 10.55 -11.43
N VAL A 398 -11.24 10.73 -11.64
CA VAL A 398 -11.76 11.59 -12.73
C VAL A 398 -11.52 13.05 -12.41
N TYR A 399 -11.84 13.47 -11.18
CA TYR A 399 -11.70 14.86 -10.75
C TYR A 399 -10.26 15.36 -10.84
N LEU A 400 -9.29 14.58 -10.33
CA LEU A 400 -7.87 14.93 -10.29
C LEU A 400 -7.13 14.76 -11.63
N ARG A 401 -7.81 14.27 -12.68
CA ARG A 401 -7.22 14.04 -14.00
C ARG A 401 -6.74 15.32 -14.68
N VAL A 402 -7.41 16.44 -14.40
CA VAL A 402 -7.06 17.77 -14.91
C VAL A 402 -6.49 18.58 -13.76
N PRO A 403 -5.42 19.37 -13.97
CA PRO A 403 -4.92 20.29 -12.96
C PRO A 403 -6.05 21.17 -12.40
N ARG A 404 -6.17 21.19 -11.08
CA ARG A 404 -7.18 21.98 -10.36
C ARG A 404 -6.54 23.17 -9.69
N ASP A 405 -7.30 24.25 -9.61
CA ASP A 405 -6.89 25.45 -8.89
C ASP A 405 -6.59 25.11 -7.42
N PRO A 406 -5.47 25.60 -6.84
CA PRO A 406 -5.11 25.30 -5.45
C PRO A 406 -6.21 25.66 -4.44
N ALA A 407 -6.97 26.74 -4.66
CA ALA A 407 -8.07 27.13 -3.80
C ALA A 407 -9.21 26.11 -3.84
N GLU A 408 -9.54 25.61 -5.04
CA GLU A 408 -10.54 24.55 -5.23
C GLU A 408 -10.11 23.26 -4.52
N ARG A 409 -8.83 22.87 -4.63
CA ARG A 409 -8.27 21.68 -3.97
C ARG A 409 -8.28 21.79 -2.45
N GLY A 410 -7.84 22.93 -1.91
CA GLY A 410 -7.87 23.20 -0.47
C GLY A 410 -9.28 23.09 0.10
N ARG A 411 -10.28 23.65 -0.60
CA ARG A 411 -11.69 23.52 -0.22
C ARG A 411 -12.20 22.10 -0.29
N LEU A 412 -11.92 21.39 -1.39
CA LEU A 412 -12.36 20.00 -1.55
C LEU A 412 -11.86 19.15 -0.38
N ARG A 413 -10.60 19.29 0.02
CA ARG A 413 -10.05 18.61 1.20
C ARG A 413 -10.90 18.81 2.46
N VAL A 414 -11.20 20.07 2.80
CA VAL A 414 -12.01 20.38 4.00
C VAL A 414 -13.42 19.81 3.88
N LEU A 415 -14.03 19.88 2.70
CA LEU A 415 -15.36 19.34 2.44
C LEU A 415 -15.40 17.80 2.49
N ILE A 416 -14.34 17.11 2.06
CA ILE A 416 -14.20 15.66 2.19
C ILE A 416 -14.14 15.27 3.67
N LEU A 417 -13.30 15.96 4.48
CA LEU A 417 -13.23 15.72 5.91
C LEU A 417 -14.57 16.00 6.60
N LEU A 418 -15.25 17.08 6.22
CA LEU A 418 -16.59 17.40 6.73
C LEU A 418 -17.59 16.28 6.43
N ALA A 419 -17.59 15.76 5.20
CA ALA A 419 -18.47 14.67 4.80
C ALA A 419 -18.15 13.37 5.56
N ALA A 420 -16.86 13.05 5.74
CA ALA A 420 -16.40 11.90 6.50
C ALA A 420 -16.84 11.97 7.97
N PHE A 421 -16.58 13.11 8.63
CA PHE A 421 -16.90 13.27 10.05
C PHE A 421 -18.41 13.39 10.32
N ARG A 422 -19.19 13.87 9.35
CA ARG A 422 -20.66 13.79 9.37
C ARG A 422 -21.20 12.37 9.24
N ALA A 423 -20.43 11.49 8.63
CA ALA A 423 -20.72 10.07 8.56
C ALA A 423 -20.09 9.29 9.74
N GLU A 424 -19.74 9.99 10.81
CA GLU A 424 -19.21 9.42 12.06
C GLU A 424 -17.85 8.71 11.89
N LEU A 425 -17.11 9.02 10.82
CA LEU A 425 -15.75 8.53 10.67
C LEU A 425 -14.81 9.28 11.60
N THR A 426 -13.91 8.54 12.22
CA THR A 426 -12.88 9.05 13.12
C THR A 426 -11.68 9.59 12.32
N ALA A 427 -10.75 10.27 12.98
CA ALA A 427 -9.50 10.68 12.32
C ALA A 427 -8.73 9.46 11.78
N ARG A 428 -8.68 8.38 12.57
CA ARG A 428 -8.01 7.13 12.19
C ARG A 428 -8.67 6.46 10.99
N ASP A 429 -9.99 6.43 10.95
CA ASP A 429 -10.74 5.85 9.84
C ASP A 429 -10.43 6.54 8.49
N VAL A 430 -10.32 7.87 8.50
CA VAL A 430 -9.97 8.65 7.31
C VAL A 430 -8.52 8.36 6.87
N LEU A 431 -7.60 8.22 7.81
CA LEU A 431 -6.20 7.90 7.52
C LEU A 431 -6.05 6.49 6.96
N ASP A 432 -6.71 5.50 7.55
CA ASP A 432 -6.70 4.11 7.05
C ASP A 432 -7.29 4.02 5.64
N LEU A 433 -8.32 4.83 5.33
CA LEU A 433 -8.82 4.95 3.97
C LEU A 433 -7.79 5.59 3.02
N CYS A 434 -7.09 6.64 3.44
CA CYS A 434 -6.05 7.27 2.63
C CYS A 434 -4.88 6.30 2.33
N ASP A 435 -4.53 5.43 3.27
CA ASP A 435 -3.46 4.43 3.08
C ASP A 435 -3.75 3.46 1.92
N VAL A 436 -5.03 3.11 1.71
CA VAL A 436 -5.44 2.13 0.68
C VAL A 436 -6.03 2.76 -0.59
N ALA A 437 -6.44 4.02 -0.53
CA ALA A 437 -7.13 4.73 -1.62
C ALA A 437 -6.30 5.95 -2.09
N PRO A 438 -5.41 5.78 -3.09
CA PRO A 438 -4.43 6.81 -3.45
C PRO A 438 -5.04 8.12 -3.99
N HIS A 439 -6.19 8.09 -4.66
CA HIS A 439 -6.86 9.32 -5.11
C HIS A 439 -7.56 10.02 -3.96
N VAL A 440 -8.11 9.29 -2.99
CA VAL A 440 -8.55 9.86 -1.70
C VAL A 440 -7.37 10.53 -0.99
N ALA A 441 -6.25 9.85 -0.83
CA ALA A 441 -5.04 10.43 -0.24
C ALA A 441 -4.54 11.68 -0.99
N THR A 442 -4.63 11.68 -2.33
CA THR A 442 -4.22 12.82 -3.16
C THR A 442 -5.18 14.02 -3.04
N ALA A 443 -6.48 13.76 -2.86
CA ALA A 443 -7.46 14.82 -2.63
C ALA A 443 -7.34 15.41 -1.23
N VAL A 444 -7.09 14.56 -0.24
CA VAL A 444 -6.96 14.92 1.17
C VAL A 444 -5.60 15.58 1.45
N GLN A 445 -4.47 15.03 0.99
CA GLN A 445 -3.15 15.69 0.93
C GLN A 445 -2.69 16.41 2.22
N ILE A 446 -2.75 15.74 3.37
CA ILE A 446 -2.45 16.33 4.68
C ILE A 446 -1.77 15.35 5.62
N SER A 447 -1.08 15.90 6.61
CA SER A 447 -0.47 15.12 7.68
C SER A 447 -1.53 14.49 8.61
N PRO A 448 -1.21 13.36 9.26
CA PRO A 448 -2.07 12.77 10.30
C PRO A 448 -2.50 13.77 11.37
N ASN A 449 -1.58 14.62 11.82
CA ASN A 449 -1.86 15.63 12.86
C ASN A 449 -2.94 16.61 12.43
N TYR A 450 -2.97 17.04 11.17
CA TYR A 450 -4.01 17.95 10.69
C TYR A 450 -5.38 17.27 10.60
N VAL A 451 -5.45 15.99 10.17
CA VAL A 451 -6.71 15.22 10.20
C VAL A 451 -7.23 15.14 11.64
N ALA A 452 -6.35 14.81 12.59
CA ALA A 452 -6.71 14.71 14.00
C ALA A 452 -7.15 16.05 14.60
N MET A 453 -6.46 17.16 14.29
CA MET A 453 -6.88 18.49 14.74
C MET A 453 -8.22 18.91 14.14
N MET A 454 -8.44 18.67 12.84
CA MET A 454 -9.73 18.93 12.19
C MET A 454 -10.86 18.09 12.82
N TYR A 455 -10.56 16.84 13.19
CA TYR A 455 -11.50 15.99 13.90
C TYR A 455 -11.79 16.52 15.31
N GLY A 456 -10.77 16.94 16.07
CA GLY A 456 -10.96 17.55 17.38
C GLY A 456 -11.76 18.85 17.34
N VAL A 457 -11.54 19.70 16.33
CA VAL A 457 -12.38 20.88 16.06
C VAL A 457 -13.81 20.47 15.74
N TRP A 458 -14.00 19.42 14.92
CA TRP A 458 -15.32 18.89 14.60
C TRP A 458 -16.05 18.38 15.85
N VAL A 459 -15.44 17.51 16.65
CA VAL A 459 -16.03 16.95 17.87
C VAL A 459 -16.40 18.06 18.86
N ASN A 460 -15.57 19.09 18.97
CA ASN A 460 -15.80 20.21 19.88
C ASN A 460 -16.62 21.37 19.29
N ARG A 461 -17.17 21.25 18.07
CA ARG A 461 -17.92 22.34 17.40
C ARG A 461 -19.15 22.85 18.14
N THR A 462 -19.72 22.04 19.03
CA THR A 462 -20.86 22.42 19.87
C THR A 462 -20.41 23.10 21.16
N LYS A 463 -19.30 22.65 21.76
CA LYS A 463 -18.75 23.23 23.00
C LYS A 463 -17.94 24.51 22.74
N ARG A 464 -17.36 24.62 21.53
CA ARG A 464 -16.58 25.76 21.04
C ARG A 464 -15.55 26.25 22.07
N PRO A 465 -14.59 25.41 22.49
CA PRO A 465 -13.62 25.79 23.52
C PRO A 465 -12.78 27.01 23.15
N TRP A 466 -12.70 27.37 21.87
CA TRP A 466 -12.04 28.58 21.38
C TRP A 466 -12.81 29.87 21.68
N GLU A 467 -14.11 29.83 21.96
CA GLU A 467 -14.91 31.02 22.34
C GLU A 467 -14.46 31.64 23.67
N ARG A 468 -13.63 30.93 24.46
CA ARG A 468 -12.96 31.49 25.64
C ARG A 468 -11.88 32.54 25.30
N VAL A 469 -11.35 32.49 24.08
CA VAL A 469 -10.34 33.42 23.55
C VAL A 469 -11.03 34.51 22.73
N GLY A 470 -11.86 34.09 21.76
CA GLY A 470 -12.56 35.01 20.88
C GLY A 470 -13.52 34.29 19.94
N TYR A 471 -14.36 35.05 19.25
CA TYR A 471 -15.25 34.48 18.26
C TYR A 471 -14.44 33.98 17.06
N ALA A 472 -14.65 32.73 16.66
CA ALA A 472 -13.99 32.16 15.49
C ALA A 472 -14.93 31.24 14.72
N ARG A 473 -14.79 31.27 13.39
CA ARG A 473 -15.45 30.33 12.49
C ARG A 473 -14.54 29.13 12.25
N THR A 474 -15.10 27.93 12.30
CA THR A 474 -14.34 26.75 11.87
C THR A 474 -14.15 26.79 10.36
N MET A 475 -13.09 26.17 9.87
CA MET A 475 -12.92 26.05 8.42
C MET A 475 -14.02 25.24 7.74
N PHE A 476 -14.72 24.37 8.47
CA PHE A 476 -15.91 23.69 7.95
C PHE A 476 -17.04 24.67 7.63
N ASP A 477 -17.27 25.66 8.48
CA ASP A 477 -18.30 26.68 8.28
C ASP A 477 -17.88 27.65 7.17
N ALA A 478 -16.61 28.06 7.17
CA ALA A 478 -16.08 29.01 6.20
C ALA A 478 -16.16 28.50 4.75
N VAL A 479 -15.82 27.23 4.49
CA VAL A 479 -15.86 26.67 3.12
C VAL A 479 -17.27 26.55 2.55
N VAL A 480 -18.29 26.45 3.41
CA VAL A 480 -19.71 26.41 3.02
C VAL A 480 -20.27 27.82 2.84
N ALA A 481 -20.01 28.70 3.81
CA ALA A 481 -20.58 30.05 3.83
C ALA A 481 -19.92 31.00 2.81
N SER A 482 -18.62 30.86 2.57
CA SER A 482 -17.87 31.78 1.69
C SER A 482 -16.82 31.05 0.84
N PRO A 483 -17.27 30.30 -0.20
CA PRO A 483 -16.42 29.54 -1.09
C PRO A 483 -15.16 30.26 -1.58
N ALA A 484 -15.31 31.44 -2.16
CA ALA A 484 -14.19 32.16 -2.77
C ALA A 484 -13.15 32.61 -1.73
N THR A 485 -13.61 33.14 -0.59
CA THR A 485 -12.73 33.60 0.49
C THR A 485 -11.98 32.44 1.13
N ALA A 486 -12.69 31.37 1.51
CA ALA A 486 -12.08 30.21 2.14
C ALA A 486 -11.06 29.52 1.22
N GLY A 487 -11.33 29.48 -0.09
CA GLY A 487 -10.38 28.94 -1.06
C GLY A 487 -9.08 29.75 -1.14
N LYS A 488 -9.18 31.08 -1.17
CA LYS A 488 -8.00 31.95 -1.13
C LYS A 488 -7.17 31.73 0.14
N LEU A 489 -7.82 31.68 1.30
CA LEU A 489 -7.14 31.41 2.57
C LEU A 489 -6.45 30.04 2.57
N LEU A 490 -7.12 28.99 2.12
CA LEU A 490 -6.54 27.64 2.02
C LEU A 490 -5.42 27.49 0.98
N THR A 491 -5.27 28.48 0.09
CA THR A 491 -4.15 28.53 -0.86
C THR A 491 -2.88 29.02 -0.16
N HIS A 492 -3.02 29.97 0.76
CA HIS A 492 -1.92 30.51 1.55
C HIS A 492 -1.62 29.65 2.80
N GLU A 493 -2.66 29.17 3.47
CA GLU A 493 -2.60 28.37 4.70
C GLU A 493 -3.37 27.04 4.52
N PRO A 494 -2.77 26.02 3.88
CA PRO A 494 -3.44 24.73 3.61
C PRO A 494 -3.87 23.95 4.86
N GLY A 495 -3.29 24.29 6.02
CA GLY A 495 -3.54 23.69 7.33
C GLY A 495 -4.40 24.55 8.25
N LEU A 496 -5.18 25.49 7.71
CA LEU A 496 -6.06 26.38 8.46
C LEU A 496 -7.19 25.59 9.18
N LEU A 497 -7.41 25.88 10.46
CA LEU A 497 -8.39 25.21 11.32
C LEU A 497 -9.53 26.16 11.72
N LEU A 498 -9.16 27.35 12.20
CA LEU A 498 -10.08 28.39 12.67
C LEU A 498 -9.74 29.74 12.03
N MET A 499 -10.76 30.56 11.81
CA MET A 499 -10.66 31.95 11.38
C MET A 499 -11.29 32.82 12.47
N GLY A 500 -10.45 33.46 13.28
CA GLY A 500 -10.86 34.39 14.33
C GLY A 500 -11.41 35.69 13.74
N GLU A 501 -12.53 36.16 14.27
CA GLU A 501 -13.04 37.50 14.00
C GLU A 501 -12.37 38.47 14.97
N THR A 502 -11.82 39.56 14.46
CA THR A 502 -11.10 40.56 15.26
C THR A 502 -11.84 41.89 15.26
N ASP A 503 -11.30 42.87 15.97
CA ASP A 503 -11.72 44.27 15.78
C ASP A 503 -11.71 44.63 14.28
N PRO A 504 -12.77 45.27 13.74
CA PRO A 504 -12.86 45.60 12.32
C PRO A 504 -11.70 46.48 11.82
N GLY A 505 -11.12 47.32 12.68
CA GLY A 505 -9.95 48.13 12.35
C GLY A 505 -8.70 47.26 12.18
N ALA A 506 -8.49 46.29 13.06
CA ALA A 506 -7.41 45.32 12.92
C ALA A 506 -7.60 44.42 11.70
N GLU A 507 -8.83 43.92 11.45
CA GLU A 507 -9.12 43.06 10.30
C GLU A 507 -8.92 43.82 8.98
N ALA A 508 -9.26 45.10 8.91
CA ALA A 508 -9.06 45.92 7.72
C ALA A 508 -7.57 46.13 7.38
N GLU A 509 -6.70 46.23 8.40
CA GLU A 509 -5.26 46.47 8.21
C GLU A 509 -4.46 45.17 8.03
N LEU A 510 -4.79 44.12 8.80
CA LEU A 510 -3.99 42.91 8.92
C LEU A 510 -4.70 41.65 8.42
N GLY A 511 -6.00 41.71 8.14
CA GLY A 511 -6.84 40.54 7.88
C GLY A 511 -7.23 39.80 9.16
N PRO A 512 -8.00 38.70 9.02
CA PRO A 512 -8.46 37.91 10.16
C PRO A 512 -7.31 37.15 10.84
N ILE A 513 -7.49 36.77 12.11
CA ILE A 513 -6.57 35.85 12.79
C ILE A 513 -6.79 34.44 12.22
N LEU A 514 -5.70 33.84 11.73
CA LEU A 514 -5.72 32.51 11.14
C LEU A 514 -5.03 31.52 12.08
N VAL A 515 -5.77 30.56 12.63
CA VAL A 515 -5.20 29.50 13.49
C VAL A 515 -5.05 28.24 12.67
N ALA A 516 -3.81 27.83 12.42
CA ALA A 516 -3.46 26.72 11.54
C ALA A 516 -2.55 25.69 12.23
N LEU A 517 -2.36 24.54 11.57
CA LEU A 517 -1.39 23.52 11.99
C LEU A 517 0.00 24.12 12.24
N GLY A 518 0.44 25.07 11.41
CA GLY A 518 1.78 25.68 11.47
C GLY A 518 1.95 26.78 12.52
N GLY A 519 0.87 27.28 13.12
CA GLY A 519 0.91 28.43 14.02
C GLY A 519 -0.32 29.32 13.92
N VAL A 520 -0.25 30.48 14.57
CA VAL A 520 -1.20 31.59 14.41
C VAL A 520 -0.61 32.58 13.41
N SER A 521 -1.42 33.04 12.46
CA SER A 521 -1.02 33.93 11.37
C SER A 521 -1.90 35.18 11.32
N VAL A 522 -1.26 36.32 11.11
CA VAL A 522 -1.85 37.67 11.01
C VAL A 522 -1.01 38.50 10.05
N GLY A 523 -1.61 39.31 9.17
CA GLY A 523 -0.86 40.17 8.24
C GLY A 523 0.10 39.41 7.30
N GLY A 524 -0.15 38.11 7.06
CA GLY A 524 0.71 37.26 6.25
C GLY A 524 2.00 36.75 6.93
N VAL A 525 2.16 36.97 8.24
CA VAL A 525 3.25 36.37 9.04
C VAL A 525 2.69 35.36 10.03
N GLN A 526 3.48 34.33 10.35
CA GLN A 526 3.06 33.21 11.20
C GLN A 526 4.08 32.93 12.30
N THR A 527 3.60 32.66 13.51
CA THR A 527 4.40 32.13 14.63
C THR A 527 3.69 30.93 15.29
N SER A 528 4.46 29.98 15.80
CA SER A 528 3.97 28.82 16.56
C SER A 528 4.40 28.82 18.02
N ASP A 529 5.24 29.79 18.41
CA ASP A 529 5.77 29.91 19.76
C ASP A 529 4.70 30.49 20.70
N PRO A 530 4.24 29.74 21.72
CA PRO A 530 3.24 30.21 22.67
C PRO A 530 3.75 31.33 23.59
N GLU A 531 5.06 31.56 23.65
CA GLU A 531 5.71 32.62 24.43
C GLU A 531 6.33 33.69 23.53
N ALA A 532 5.89 33.78 22.28
CA ALA A 532 6.32 34.83 21.36
C ALA A 532 6.05 36.22 21.95
N ASP A 533 6.98 37.16 21.74
CA ASP A 533 6.74 38.57 22.09
C ASP A 533 5.60 39.15 21.24
N VAL A 534 4.47 39.49 21.88
CA VAL A 534 3.34 40.15 21.22
C VAL A 534 2.99 41.44 21.93
N TYR A 535 3.28 42.58 21.31
CA TYR A 535 3.00 43.89 21.88
C TYR A 535 2.91 44.98 20.80
N LEU A 536 2.39 46.15 21.17
CA LEU A 536 2.27 47.30 20.29
C LEU A 536 3.38 48.31 20.54
N GLU A 537 3.95 48.85 19.46
CA GLU A 537 4.87 49.97 19.45
C GLU A 537 4.29 51.17 18.69
N SER A 538 4.96 52.32 18.79
CA SER A 538 4.64 53.53 18.02
C SER A 538 3.17 53.95 18.15
N ASN A 539 2.64 53.93 19.38
CA ASN A 539 1.25 54.25 19.69
C ASN A 539 0.22 53.39 18.92
N GLY A 540 0.46 52.07 18.86
CA GLY A 540 -0.44 51.10 18.23
C GLY A 540 -0.35 51.02 16.72
N ARG A 541 0.69 51.61 16.10
CA ARG A 541 0.91 51.57 14.64
C ARG A 541 1.87 50.49 14.18
N VAL A 542 2.54 49.84 15.12
CA VAL A 542 3.46 48.75 14.85
C VAL A 542 3.10 47.61 15.78
N LEU A 543 2.74 46.45 15.21
CA LEU A 543 2.53 45.22 15.94
C LEU A 543 3.82 44.40 15.90
N VAL A 544 4.40 44.12 17.06
CA VAL A 544 5.44 43.11 17.21
C VAL A 544 4.75 41.77 17.44
N PHE A 545 5.07 40.77 16.62
CA PHE A 545 4.50 39.43 16.67
C PHE A 545 5.61 38.40 16.51
N GLY A 546 6.15 37.95 17.64
CA GLY A 546 7.40 37.19 17.71
C GLY A 546 8.55 37.97 17.08
N ARG A 547 9.20 37.36 16.09
CA ARG A 547 10.32 37.99 15.37
C ARG A 547 9.91 39.04 14.32
N TYR A 548 8.62 39.25 14.11
CA TYR A 548 8.11 40.10 13.04
C TYR A 548 7.62 41.44 13.60
N SER A 549 7.79 42.49 12.79
CA SER A 549 7.25 43.83 13.06
C SER A 549 6.38 44.24 11.89
N LEU A 550 5.08 44.41 12.14
CA LEU A 550 4.07 44.73 11.14
C LEU A 550 3.65 46.19 11.31
N ARG A 551 3.85 47.01 10.28
CA ARG A 551 3.39 48.39 10.26
C ARG A 551 1.99 48.47 9.69
N VAL A 552 1.10 49.15 10.39
CA VAL A 552 -0.28 49.40 9.98
C VAL A 552 -0.54 50.90 9.80
N SER A 553 -1.57 51.24 9.03
CA SER A 553 -1.94 52.63 8.76
C SER A 553 -2.80 53.20 9.89
N GLY A 554 -3.77 52.42 10.36
CA GLY A 554 -4.60 52.69 11.53
C GLY A 554 -3.91 52.39 12.88
N ARG A 555 -4.50 52.86 13.98
CA ARG A 555 -4.09 52.46 15.34
C ARG A 555 -4.85 51.18 15.71
N LEU A 556 -4.13 50.13 16.10
CA LEU A 556 -4.71 48.89 16.62
C LEU A 556 -5.23 49.08 18.04
N SER A 557 -6.23 48.29 18.42
CA SER A 557 -6.72 48.20 19.81
C SER A 557 -5.62 47.70 20.75
N GLU A 558 -5.55 48.26 21.95
CA GLU A 558 -4.58 47.87 22.97
C GLU A 558 -4.77 46.43 23.48
N THR A 559 -5.96 45.85 23.29
CA THR A 559 -6.28 44.45 23.64
C THR A 559 -5.86 43.43 22.58
N TYR A 560 -5.49 43.88 21.37
CA TYR A 560 -5.20 42.99 20.25
C TYR A 560 -3.97 42.06 20.49
N PRO A 561 -2.87 42.52 21.12
CA PRO A 561 -1.76 41.65 21.50
C PRO A 561 -2.16 40.53 22.46
N GLU A 562 -2.99 40.84 23.46
CA GLU A 562 -3.45 39.87 24.45
C GLU A 562 -4.28 38.77 23.76
N GLU A 563 -5.18 39.16 22.86
CA GLU A 563 -5.97 38.22 22.05
C GLU A 563 -5.08 37.28 21.21
N LEU A 564 -4.06 37.83 20.53
CA LEU A 564 -3.11 37.03 19.75
C LEU A 564 -2.30 36.06 20.64
N GLN A 565 -1.88 36.50 21.83
CA GLN A 565 -1.19 35.63 22.78
C GLN A 565 -2.09 34.48 23.26
N GLU A 566 -3.35 34.77 23.55
CA GLU A 566 -4.33 33.77 23.96
C GLU A 566 -4.61 32.76 22.83
N TRP A 567 -4.64 33.19 21.57
CA TRP A 567 -4.74 32.28 20.43
C TRP A 567 -3.52 31.37 20.30
N LEU A 568 -2.31 31.90 20.52
CA LEU A 568 -1.07 31.11 20.50
C LEU A 568 -1.08 30.04 21.61
N ARG A 569 -1.45 30.42 22.83
CA ARG A 569 -1.59 29.48 23.97
C ARG A 569 -2.71 28.47 23.73
N PHE A 570 -3.87 28.89 23.24
CA PHE A 570 -4.96 27.98 22.93
C PHE A 570 -4.55 26.92 21.90
N ARG A 571 -3.82 27.32 20.86
CA ARG A 571 -3.30 26.38 19.88
C ARG A 571 -2.37 25.36 20.55
N ASP A 572 -1.43 25.81 21.37
CA ASP A 572 -0.44 24.95 22.02
C ASP A 572 -1.06 24.02 23.07
N GLU A 573 -1.89 24.54 23.96
CA GLU A 573 -2.47 23.77 25.06
C GLU A 573 -3.61 22.85 24.61
N VAL A 574 -4.47 23.32 23.69
CA VAL A 574 -5.70 22.61 23.32
C VAL A 574 -5.52 21.90 21.98
N LEU A 575 -5.23 22.63 20.90
CA LEU A 575 -5.22 22.03 19.57
C LEU A 575 -4.07 21.02 19.39
N MET A 576 -2.91 21.23 19.99
CA MET A 576 -1.79 20.28 19.92
C MET A 576 -2.00 19.02 20.76
N SER A 577 -2.99 18.99 21.66
CA SER A 577 -3.36 17.76 22.39
C SER A 577 -4.18 16.78 21.53
N TYR A 578 -4.91 17.30 20.54
CA TYR A 578 -5.83 16.52 19.70
C TYR A 578 -5.18 15.38 18.91
N PRO A 579 -3.96 15.49 18.32
CA PRO A 579 -3.30 14.36 17.70
C PRO A 579 -3.10 13.17 18.64
N THR A 580 -2.67 13.42 19.88
CA THR A 580 -2.50 12.35 20.88
C THR A 580 -3.86 11.78 21.28
N GLU A 581 -4.84 12.64 21.53
CA GLU A 581 -6.19 12.22 21.92
C GLU A 581 -6.88 11.37 20.85
N PHE A 582 -6.88 11.81 19.59
CA PHE A 582 -7.74 11.23 18.55
C PHE A 582 -7.03 10.26 17.58
N LEU A 583 -5.71 10.10 17.65
CA LEU A 583 -5.00 9.07 16.86
C LEU A 583 -4.80 7.77 17.64
N GLU A 584 -4.78 7.81 18.97
CA GLU A 584 -4.48 6.64 19.81
C GLU A 584 -5.73 5.91 20.34
N SER A 585 -6.90 6.57 20.37
CA SER A 585 -7.97 6.19 21.31
C SER A 585 -9.03 5.20 20.81
N GLU A 586 -9.04 4.72 19.56
CA GLU A 586 -10.24 4.02 19.04
C GLU A 586 -9.98 2.72 18.27
N THR A 587 -10.84 1.74 18.53
CA THR A 587 -11.02 0.56 17.67
C THR A 587 -11.61 1.02 16.32
N PRO A 588 -10.98 0.70 15.18
CA PRO A 588 -11.43 1.18 13.88
C PRO A 588 -12.87 0.73 13.54
N HIS A 589 -13.75 1.68 13.20
CA HIS A 589 -15.08 1.39 12.63
C HIS A 589 -15.02 1.16 11.11
N THR A 590 -13.84 1.26 10.52
CA THR A 590 -13.56 1.22 9.08
C THR A 590 -13.68 -0.14 8.42
N SER A 591 -13.98 -1.22 9.14
CA SER A 591 -14.00 -2.56 8.54
C SER A 591 -14.94 -2.63 7.33
N ARG A 592 -16.07 -1.91 7.37
CA ARG A 592 -17.00 -1.80 6.25
C ARG A 592 -16.42 -1.03 5.05
N LEU A 593 -15.78 0.12 5.29
CA LEU A 593 -15.24 0.97 4.21
C LEU A 593 -14.04 0.35 3.51
N LEU A 594 -13.23 -0.40 4.24
CA LEU A 594 -12.00 -0.97 3.72
C LEU A 594 -12.22 -2.32 3.01
N THR A 595 -13.37 -2.97 3.24
CA THR A 595 -13.73 -4.27 2.63
C THR A 595 -13.51 -4.33 1.11
N PRO A 596 -13.89 -3.33 0.30
CA PRO A 596 -13.65 -3.34 -1.16
C PRO A 596 -12.16 -3.36 -1.56
N PHE A 597 -11.25 -2.95 -0.68
CA PHE A 597 -9.81 -2.93 -0.93
C PHE A 597 -9.11 -4.22 -0.51
N VAL A 598 -9.77 -5.06 0.29
CA VAL A 598 -9.19 -6.31 0.82
C VAL A 598 -8.85 -7.25 -0.33
N THR A 599 -7.57 -7.62 -0.40
CA THR A 599 -7.06 -8.60 -1.37
C THR A 599 -6.62 -9.87 -0.66
N GLN A 600 -6.81 -11.00 -1.32
CA GLN A 600 -6.18 -12.25 -0.92
C GLN A 600 -4.81 -12.40 -1.59
N CYS A 601 -3.75 -12.54 -0.80
CA CYS A 601 -2.41 -12.82 -1.31
C CYS A 601 -2.41 -14.17 -2.06
N GLN A 602 -2.03 -14.17 -3.34
CA GLN A 602 -2.00 -15.37 -4.18
C GLN A 602 -0.95 -16.40 -3.72
N ALA A 603 0.08 -15.97 -2.98
CA ALA A 603 1.16 -16.85 -2.52
C ALA A 603 0.80 -17.63 -1.25
N CYS A 604 0.17 -16.98 -0.26
CA CYS A 604 -0.10 -17.58 1.06
C CYS A 604 -1.58 -17.64 1.43
N GLY A 605 -2.47 -16.98 0.69
CA GLY A 605 -3.89 -16.93 0.98
C GLY A 605 -4.30 -15.95 2.07
N THR A 606 -3.36 -15.23 2.70
CA THR A 606 -3.66 -14.19 3.69
C THR A 606 -4.50 -13.08 3.06
N LYS A 607 -5.59 -12.70 3.71
CA LYS A 607 -6.34 -11.49 3.39
C LYS A 607 -5.65 -10.28 4.03
N CYS A 608 -5.40 -9.25 3.24
CA CYS A 608 -4.76 -8.03 3.71
C CYS A 608 -5.24 -6.82 2.92
N LEU A 609 -5.01 -5.64 3.48
CA LEU A 609 -5.23 -4.35 2.85
C LEU A 609 -3.93 -3.88 2.19
N PRO A 610 -3.82 -3.98 0.85
CA PRO A 610 -2.61 -3.61 0.14
C PRO A 610 -2.36 -2.10 0.23
N VAL A 611 -1.16 -1.73 0.67
CA VAL A 611 -0.66 -0.35 0.68
C VAL A 611 0.52 -0.28 -0.28
N VAL A 612 0.40 0.53 -1.34
CA VAL A 612 1.41 0.60 -2.40
C VAL A 612 2.75 1.07 -1.83
N GLY A 613 3.79 0.27 -2.00
CA GLY A 613 5.12 0.58 -1.46
C GLY A 613 5.27 0.41 0.06
N ALA A 614 4.35 -0.30 0.70
CA ALA A 614 4.45 -0.65 2.12
C ALA A 614 4.08 -2.11 2.39
N VAL A 615 4.32 -2.54 3.62
CA VAL A 615 3.78 -3.81 4.11
C VAL A 615 2.29 -3.61 4.37
N SER A 616 1.48 -4.49 3.79
CA SER A 616 0.01 -4.44 3.82
C SER A 616 -0.49 -4.80 5.22
N TYR A 617 -1.63 -4.23 5.63
CA TYR A 617 -2.19 -4.55 6.95
C TYR A 617 -2.93 -5.90 6.91
N PRO A 618 -2.73 -6.81 7.88
CA PRO A 618 -3.47 -8.06 7.93
C PRO A 618 -4.96 -7.77 8.16
N TRP A 619 -5.83 -8.41 7.38
CA TRP A 619 -7.27 -8.25 7.52
C TRP A 619 -7.85 -9.42 8.31
N GLN A 620 -8.25 -9.16 9.55
CA GLN A 620 -9.02 -10.11 10.35
C GLN A 620 -10.50 -9.78 10.14
N ASN A 621 -11.30 -10.76 9.74
CA ASN A 621 -12.75 -10.58 9.68
C ASN A 621 -13.24 -10.29 11.12
N SER A 622 -13.51 -9.03 11.41
CA SER A 622 -14.20 -8.58 12.64
C SER A 622 -15.65 -9.00 12.62
#